data_AF-A0A3A9SDG4-F1
#
_entry.id   AF-A0A3A9SDG4-F1
#
_cell.length_a   1.000
_cell.length_b   1.000
_cell.length_c   1.000
_cell.angle_alpha   90.00
_cell.angle_beta   90.00
_cell.angle_gamma   90.00
#
_symmetry.space_group_name_H-M   'P 1'
#
loop_
_entity.id
_entity.type
_entity.pdbx_description
1 polymer ?
#
loop_
_entity_poly.entity_id
_entity_poly.type
_entity_poly.pdbx_seq_one_letter_code
_entity_poly.pdbx_strand_id
1 'polypeptide(L)'
;MKKNYLFYGVLAATVTFVTACGSNANTEPETNTQTVASTEDSADNTTENTEDAENTELPKINIEGLKTTNLLDVDVDSLVKLGEYKGISVDTVKKEVTDQDVEDALNDTYSANPEMLEVTDRAVEKGDTANIDYEGKYADTKEAFQGGTAKGFDLVIGSGQFIDGFEDGLVGVKAGETVDLNLKFPDNYGSADLAGKDVIFTVKVNSIKTPAKEPSDDWAKSLGAEGVTNLKELKDYMRKDLEAEAQASFDEEVKNAAVEIVVDNATADEIPEELYNRYFVMIYKSVESYIQQLQAAYGVEVSVEEYIQNIMQSNGVTGGPEDYLSDIANQQAKRCLVLQAIANKENIEITEDVVNEYIQQDFDTYFYQGYETVDAYKETIDSEDYREQIMAEKVADFIVENAVLATP
;
A
#
# COMPACT_ATOMS: atom_id res chain seq x y z
N MET A 1 -24.31 12.99 -28.72
CA MET A 1 -24.24 11.92 -27.71
C MET A 1 -22.78 11.88 -27.27
N LYS A 2 -22.49 12.49 -26.12
CA LYS A 2 -21.13 12.70 -25.61
C LYS A 2 -20.61 11.34 -25.10
N LYS A 3 -19.45 10.89 -25.58
CA LYS A 3 -18.78 9.68 -25.09
C LYS A 3 -17.92 10.08 -23.90
N ASN A 4 -18.14 9.41 -22.77
CA ASN A 4 -17.35 9.54 -21.54
C ASN A 4 -16.00 8.82 -21.76
N TYR A 5 -14.89 9.53 -21.57
CA TYR A 5 -13.54 8.97 -21.54
C TYR A 5 -13.10 8.90 -20.08
N LEU A 6 -13.52 7.83 -19.40
CA LEU A 6 -13.23 7.59 -17.98
C LEU A 6 -12.89 6.10 -17.82
N PHE A 7 -11.74 5.68 -18.32
CA PHE A 7 -11.26 4.29 -18.22
C PHE A 7 -9.76 4.27 -18.55
N TYR A 8 -8.88 4.36 -17.54
CA TYR A 8 -7.53 3.75 -17.50
C TYR A 8 -6.99 3.98 -16.08
N GLY A 9 -7.15 3.01 -15.19
CA GLY A 9 -6.77 3.19 -13.80
C GLY A 9 -6.74 1.91 -13.00
N VAL A 10 -6.01 0.89 -13.46
CA VAL A 10 -5.45 -0.14 -12.59
C VAL A 10 -4.15 -0.60 -13.22
N LEU A 11 -3.04 -0.04 -12.74
CA LEU A 11 -1.77 -0.74 -12.58
C LEU A 11 -0.94 -0.08 -11.47
N ALA A 12 -1.64 0.60 -10.54
CA ALA A 12 -1.08 1.48 -9.52
C ALA A 12 -1.13 0.87 -8.11
N ALA A 13 -1.04 -0.46 -8.01
CA ALA A 13 -0.67 -1.09 -6.77
C ALA A 13 0.85 -1.24 -6.75
N THR A 14 1.48 -0.28 -6.08
CA THR A 14 2.84 -0.29 -5.50
C THR A 14 4.06 -0.28 -6.44
N VAL A 15 4.55 0.93 -6.73
CA VAL A 15 5.94 1.36 -6.45
C VAL A 15 5.87 2.88 -6.24
N THR A 16 6.00 3.34 -5.00
CA THR A 16 6.02 4.77 -4.62
C THR A 16 7.30 5.51 -5.05
N PHE A 17 7.94 5.12 -6.16
CA PHE A 17 9.18 5.73 -6.67
C PHE A 17 9.25 5.98 -8.18
N VAL A 18 8.12 6.01 -8.89
CA VAL A 18 8.10 6.51 -10.28
C VAL A 18 7.28 7.79 -10.33
N THR A 19 7.83 8.85 -9.78
CA THR A 19 7.24 10.19 -9.86
C THR A 19 7.36 10.75 -11.28
N ALA A 20 6.32 11.48 -11.68
CA ALA A 20 6.19 12.40 -12.82
C ALA A 20 5.89 11.86 -14.24
N CYS A 21 5.94 10.56 -14.51
CA CYS A 21 5.54 10.04 -15.83
C CYS A 21 4.36 9.06 -15.83
N GLY A 22 4.07 8.35 -14.73
CA GLY A 22 2.86 7.52 -14.61
C GLY A 22 1.71 8.29 -13.96
N SER A 23 0.50 8.21 -14.51
CA SER A 23 -0.73 8.70 -13.88
C SER A 23 -1.16 7.76 -12.75
N ASN A 24 -1.28 8.27 -11.53
CA ASN A 24 -1.99 7.59 -10.43
C ASN A 24 -3.40 8.18 -10.31
N ALA A 25 -4.39 7.29 -10.23
CA ALA A 25 -5.77 7.60 -9.88
C ALA A 25 -6.05 7.03 -8.48
N ASN A 26 -6.52 7.88 -7.57
CA ASN A 26 -6.90 7.55 -6.21
C ASN A 26 -8.41 7.23 -6.16
N THR A 27 -8.81 6.15 -5.49
CA THR A 27 -10.18 6.02 -4.96
C THR A 27 -10.15 5.12 -3.72
N GLU A 28 -10.83 5.57 -2.66
CA GLU A 28 -10.90 4.95 -1.33
C GLU A 28 -11.35 3.47 -1.38
N PRO A 29 -10.79 2.57 -0.54
CA PRO A 29 -11.31 1.23 -0.38
C PRO A 29 -12.55 1.27 0.52
N GLU A 30 -13.74 1.03 -0.03
CA GLU A 30 -14.85 0.59 0.81
C GLU A 30 -14.50 -0.78 1.40
N THR A 31 -14.38 -0.81 2.72
CA THR A 31 -14.23 -2.01 3.55
C THR A 31 -15.50 -2.86 3.48
N ASN A 32 -15.62 -3.69 2.44
CA ASN A 32 -16.59 -4.77 2.48
C ASN A 32 -15.95 -6.02 3.09
N THR A 33 -16.02 -6.10 4.41
CA THR A 33 -15.73 -7.33 5.15
C THR A 33 -16.74 -8.41 4.75
N GLN A 34 -16.36 -9.30 3.82
CA GLN A 34 -17.07 -10.57 3.68
C GLN A 34 -16.25 -11.72 4.26
N THR A 35 -16.67 -12.04 5.48
CA THR A 35 -16.41 -13.23 6.26
C THR A 35 -16.43 -14.49 5.38
N VAL A 36 -15.30 -15.20 5.30
CA VAL A 36 -15.29 -16.59 4.83
C VAL A 36 -15.87 -17.44 5.96
N ALA A 37 -17.20 -17.54 6.00
CA ALA A 37 -17.90 -18.46 6.88
C ALA A 37 -17.85 -19.86 6.28
N SER A 38 -17.14 -20.75 6.97
CA SER A 38 -17.18 -22.19 6.82
C SER A 38 -18.62 -22.70 7.02
N THR A 39 -19.18 -23.34 5.99
CA THR A 39 -20.30 -24.27 6.18
C THR A 39 -20.05 -25.54 5.40
N GLU A 40 -20.23 -26.64 6.11
CA GLU A 40 -19.99 -28.02 5.71
C GLU A 40 -20.88 -28.41 4.52
N ASP A 41 -20.25 -28.99 3.52
CA ASP A 41 -20.89 -29.60 2.36
C ASP A 41 -21.62 -30.90 2.78
N SER A 42 -22.91 -30.98 2.45
CA SER A 42 -23.65 -32.23 2.32
C SER A 42 -23.91 -32.44 0.83
N ALA A 43 -23.11 -33.33 0.25
CA ALA A 43 -23.20 -33.73 -1.15
C ALA A 43 -24.50 -34.49 -1.47
N ASP A 44 -25.23 -34.04 -2.49
CA ASP A 44 -25.94 -34.93 -3.42
C ASP A 44 -26.13 -34.27 -4.80
N ASN A 45 -25.27 -34.68 -5.73
CA ASN A 45 -25.54 -35.01 -7.13
C ASN A 45 -26.35 -34.03 -8.01
N THR A 46 -25.70 -33.41 -9.00
CA THR A 46 -26.01 -33.67 -10.41
C THR A 46 -24.91 -33.12 -11.32
N THR A 47 -24.49 -33.97 -12.23
CA THR A 47 -23.55 -33.73 -13.32
C THR A 47 -24.25 -32.99 -14.45
N GLU A 48 -23.69 -31.87 -14.91
CA GLU A 48 -23.86 -31.42 -16.30
C GLU A 48 -22.63 -30.63 -16.75
N ASN A 49 -22.14 -31.00 -17.94
CA ASN A 49 -20.94 -30.52 -18.62
C ASN A 49 -20.74 -29.00 -18.58
N THR A 50 -19.52 -28.59 -18.24
CA THR A 50 -18.83 -27.50 -18.95
C THR A 50 -17.45 -28.00 -19.35
N GLU A 51 -17.15 -27.75 -20.61
CA GLU A 51 -16.01 -28.22 -21.38
C GLU A 51 -14.67 -27.85 -20.73
N ASP A 52 -13.67 -28.71 -20.97
CA ASP A 52 -12.25 -28.46 -20.73
C ASP A 52 -11.87 -27.04 -21.22
N ALA A 53 -11.72 -26.10 -20.29
CA ALA A 53 -10.89 -24.93 -20.54
C ALA A 53 -9.44 -25.43 -20.48
N GLU A 54 -8.84 -25.63 -21.65
CA GLU A 54 -7.39 -25.84 -21.75
C GLU A 54 -6.68 -24.79 -20.89
N ASN A 55 -5.83 -25.26 -19.97
CA ASN A 55 -4.85 -24.42 -19.29
C ASN A 55 -3.80 -23.96 -20.30
N THR A 56 -4.17 -23.05 -21.19
CA THR A 56 -3.24 -22.38 -22.11
C THR A 56 -2.55 -21.27 -21.32
N GLU A 57 -1.31 -21.56 -20.91
CA GLU A 57 -0.36 -20.57 -20.40
C GLU A 57 -0.33 -19.36 -21.36
N LEU A 58 -0.50 -18.15 -20.83
CA LEU A 58 -0.50 -16.92 -21.63
C LEU A 58 0.83 -16.79 -22.39
N PRO A 59 0.82 -16.28 -23.63
CA PRO A 59 2.06 -16.10 -24.39
C PRO A 59 2.96 -15.09 -23.68
N LYS A 60 4.22 -15.47 -23.43
CA LYS A 60 5.21 -14.59 -22.80
C LYS A 60 5.52 -13.38 -23.67
N ILE A 61 5.52 -12.21 -23.08
CA ILE A 61 5.93 -10.96 -23.71
C ILE A 61 7.46 -10.92 -23.78
N ASN A 62 8.02 -10.75 -24.97
CA ASN A 62 9.46 -10.73 -25.17
C ASN A 62 10.00 -9.29 -25.26
N ILE A 63 10.70 -8.86 -24.22
CA ILE A 63 11.37 -7.55 -24.16
C ILE A 63 12.87 -7.63 -24.50
N GLU A 64 13.44 -8.82 -24.67
CA GLU A 64 14.88 -9.00 -24.89
C GLU A 64 15.31 -8.55 -26.29
N GLY A 65 16.39 -7.75 -26.34
CA GLY A 65 17.00 -7.33 -27.60
C GLY A 65 16.26 -6.20 -28.33
N LEU A 66 15.18 -5.66 -27.74
CA LEU A 66 14.57 -4.43 -28.22
C LEU A 66 15.59 -3.29 -28.16
N LYS A 67 15.74 -2.57 -29.28
CA LYS A 67 16.58 -1.37 -29.33
C LYS A 67 15.82 -0.22 -28.69
N THR A 68 16.51 0.53 -27.84
CA THR A 68 15.96 1.68 -27.12
C THR A 68 16.76 2.94 -27.44
N THR A 69 16.11 4.10 -27.36
CA THR A 69 16.77 5.42 -27.46
C THR A 69 16.28 6.33 -26.34
N ASN A 70 17.10 7.28 -25.91
CA ASN A 70 16.75 8.24 -24.86
C ASN A 70 15.86 9.34 -25.45
N LEU A 71 14.97 9.92 -24.65
CA LEU A 71 14.11 11.02 -25.09
C LEU A 71 14.94 12.22 -25.59
N LEU A 72 16.07 12.52 -24.95
CA LEU A 72 17.00 13.57 -25.38
C LEU A 72 17.64 13.33 -26.75
N ASP A 73 17.75 12.09 -27.21
CA ASP A 73 18.36 11.75 -28.50
C ASP A 73 17.35 11.85 -29.66
N VAL A 74 16.09 12.11 -29.36
CA VAL A 74 15.00 12.23 -30.32
C VAL A 74 14.77 13.70 -30.69
N ASP A 75 14.53 13.96 -31.97
CA ASP A 75 14.13 15.29 -32.47
C ASP A 75 12.66 15.59 -32.11
N VAL A 76 12.41 15.86 -30.84
CA VAL A 76 11.06 16.03 -30.27
C VAL A 76 10.28 17.14 -30.99
N ASP A 77 10.94 18.24 -31.35
CA ASP A 77 10.30 19.41 -31.96
C ASP A 77 9.73 19.13 -33.35
N SER A 78 10.25 18.12 -34.08
CA SER A 78 9.70 17.71 -35.37
C SER A 78 8.58 16.68 -35.25
N LEU A 79 8.52 15.94 -34.15
CA LEU A 79 7.52 14.89 -33.90
C LEU A 79 6.25 15.40 -33.21
N VAL A 80 6.36 16.50 -32.46
CA VAL A 80 5.26 17.05 -31.67
C VAL A 80 4.75 18.34 -32.27
N LYS A 81 3.44 18.40 -32.50
CA LYS A 81 2.73 19.66 -32.71
C LYS A 81 1.93 19.99 -31.47
N LEU A 82 2.43 20.96 -30.71
CA LEU A 82 1.78 21.46 -29.51
C LEU A 82 0.44 22.14 -29.82
N GLY A 83 -0.57 21.82 -29.02
CA GLY A 83 -1.84 22.54 -28.97
C GLY A 83 -1.81 23.71 -27.98
N GLU A 84 -2.95 23.97 -27.35
CA GLU A 84 -3.06 24.93 -26.24
C GLU A 84 -2.58 24.27 -24.94
N TYR A 85 -1.56 24.89 -24.31
CA TYR A 85 -0.95 24.40 -23.05
C TYR A 85 -0.80 25.51 -21.99
N LYS A 86 -1.28 26.72 -22.29
CA LYS A 86 -1.39 27.85 -21.37
C LYS A 86 -2.83 28.35 -21.42
N GLY A 87 -3.35 28.80 -20.29
CA GLY A 87 -4.74 29.26 -20.17
C GLY A 87 -5.77 28.13 -20.22
N ILE A 88 -5.35 26.87 -20.10
CA ILE A 88 -6.25 25.73 -20.07
C ILE A 88 -7.15 25.79 -18.83
N SER A 89 -8.40 25.36 -18.97
CA SER A 89 -9.34 25.27 -17.86
C SER A 89 -9.21 23.91 -17.19
N VAL A 90 -8.87 23.88 -15.90
CA VAL A 90 -8.81 22.65 -15.10
C VAL A 90 -9.98 22.67 -14.12
N ASP A 91 -10.81 21.62 -14.14
CA ASP A 91 -11.99 21.46 -13.29
C ASP A 91 -11.73 20.33 -12.29
N THR A 92 -11.39 20.70 -11.06
CA THR A 92 -11.14 19.79 -9.95
C THR A 92 -11.75 20.37 -8.68
N VAL A 93 -12.15 19.50 -7.75
CA VAL A 93 -12.79 19.91 -6.49
C VAL A 93 -11.99 19.36 -5.33
N LYS A 94 -11.47 20.26 -4.49
CA LYS A 94 -10.78 19.86 -3.26
C LYS A 94 -11.77 19.21 -2.30
N LYS A 95 -11.42 18.02 -1.79
CA LYS A 95 -12.16 17.36 -0.68
C LYS A 95 -12.13 18.26 0.56
N GLU A 96 -13.30 18.59 1.08
CA GLU A 96 -13.43 19.30 2.36
C GLU A 96 -13.29 18.30 3.50
N VAL A 97 -12.44 18.60 4.48
CA VAL A 97 -12.28 17.77 5.68
C VAL A 97 -13.41 18.08 6.65
N THR A 98 -14.26 17.10 6.88
CA THR A 98 -15.43 17.22 7.74
C THR A 98 -15.09 16.92 9.21
N ASP A 99 -16.01 17.25 10.12
CA ASP A 99 -15.89 16.80 11.52
C ASP A 99 -15.91 15.27 11.63
N GLN A 100 -16.65 14.59 10.76
CA GLN A 100 -16.75 13.13 10.78
C GLN A 100 -15.41 12.48 10.42
N ASP A 101 -14.68 13.01 9.43
CA ASP A 101 -13.35 12.49 9.06
C ASP A 101 -12.37 12.56 10.24
N VAL A 102 -12.45 13.62 11.07
CA VAL A 102 -11.61 13.78 12.27
C VAL A 102 -12.02 12.81 13.38
N GLU A 103 -13.33 12.60 13.58
CA GLU A 103 -13.80 11.61 14.56
C GLU A 103 -13.42 10.19 14.14
N ASP A 104 -13.53 9.85 12.86
CA ASP A 104 -13.16 8.54 12.33
C ASP A 104 -11.66 8.31 12.49
N ALA A 105 -10.82 9.28 12.12
CA ALA A 105 -9.38 9.20 12.33
C ALA A 105 -9.00 9.05 13.81
N LEU A 106 -9.69 9.77 14.72
CA LEU A 106 -9.51 9.63 16.17
C LEU A 106 -9.88 8.21 16.65
N ASN A 107 -11.01 7.68 16.19
CA ASN A 107 -11.49 6.36 16.55
C ASN A 107 -10.56 5.26 16.06
N ASP A 108 -10.03 5.38 14.84
CA ASP A 108 -9.05 4.45 14.28
C ASP A 108 -7.74 4.47 15.08
N THR A 109 -7.24 5.68 15.38
CA THR A 109 -6.05 5.87 16.20
C THR A 109 -6.22 5.28 17.60
N TYR A 110 -7.39 5.50 18.22
CA TYR A 110 -7.70 4.96 19.54
C TYR A 110 -7.89 3.44 19.53
N SER A 111 -8.54 2.90 18.51
CA SER A 111 -8.76 1.45 18.38
C SER A 111 -7.45 0.69 18.19
N ALA A 112 -6.49 1.28 17.48
CA ALA A 112 -5.16 0.72 17.30
C ALA A 112 -4.30 0.77 18.57
N ASN A 113 -4.50 1.77 19.43
CA ASN A 113 -3.72 1.96 20.65
C ASN A 113 -4.57 2.55 21.79
N PRO A 114 -5.47 1.76 22.40
CA PRO A 114 -6.38 2.28 23.42
C PRO A 114 -5.65 2.53 24.74
N GLU A 115 -6.17 3.47 25.52
CA GLU A 115 -5.74 3.62 26.91
C GLU A 115 -6.11 2.37 27.71
N MET A 116 -5.15 1.76 28.40
CA MET A 116 -5.38 0.57 29.21
C MET A 116 -5.54 0.95 30.69
N LEU A 117 -6.74 0.75 31.22
CA LEU A 117 -7.09 1.03 32.61
C LEU A 117 -6.85 -0.19 33.50
N GLU A 118 -6.24 0.01 34.66
CA GLU A 118 -6.08 -1.05 35.66
C GLU A 118 -7.43 -1.41 36.30
N VAL A 119 -7.72 -2.70 36.38
CA VAL A 119 -8.93 -3.26 36.98
C VAL A 119 -8.57 -3.89 38.32
N THR A 120 -9.15 -3.36 39.41
CA THR A 120 -8.86 -3.80 40.78
C THR A 120 -10.11 -4.23 41.57
N ASP A 121 -11.30 -3.97 41.04
CA ASP A 121 -12.59 -4.16 41.71
C ASP A 121 -13.36 -5.41 41.25
N ARG A 122 -12.93 -6.05 40.16
CA ARG A 122 -13.52 -7.28 39.63
C ARG A 122 -12.47 -8.32 39.21
N ALA A 123 -12.95 -9.51 38.90
CA ALA A 123 -12.14 -10.59 38.34
C ALA A 123 -11.97 -10.42 36.82
N VAL A 124 -11.10 -11.25 36.24
CA VAL A 124 -10.85 -11.32 34.79
C VAL A 124 -12.14 -11.63 34.02
N GLU A 125 -12.37 -10.88 32.94
CA GLU A 125 -13.44 -11.07 31.97
C GLU A 125 -12.86 -11.17 30.54
N LYS A 126 -13.66 -11.65 29.59
CA LYS A 126 -13.26 -11.68 28.19
C LYS A 126 -13.04 -10.25 27.66
N GLY A 127 -11.93 -10.05 26.96
CA GLY A 127 -11.49 -8.73 26.45
C GLY A 127 -10.51 -8.00 27.38
N ASP A 128 -10.30 -8.46 28.61
CA ASP A 128 -9.25 -7.93 29.47
C ASP A 128 -7.86 -8.37 28.98
N THR A 129 -6.85 -7.58 29.31
CA THR A 129 -5.44 -7.98 29.30
C THR A 129 -5.03 -8.38 30.71
N ALA A 130 -4.76 -9.66 30.93
CA ALA A 130 -4.24 -10.19 32.18
C ALA A 130 -2.71 -10.28 32.11
N ASN A 131 -2.00 -9.64 33.04
CA ASN A 131 -0.58 -9.91 33.24
C ASN A 131 -0.43 -11.19 34.06
N ILE A 132 0.22 -12.21 33.50
CA ILE A 132 0.29 -13.53 34.11
C ILE A 132 1.73 -14.04 34.27
N ASP A 133 1.93 -14.81 35.34
CA ASP A 133 3.04 -15.76 35.44
C ASP A 133 2.45 -17.16 35.26
N TYR A 134 3.06 -18.01 34.43
CA TYR A 134 2.58 -19.38 34.27
C TYR A 134 3.73 -20.39 34.25
N GLU A 135 3.44 -21.60 34.72
CA GLU A 135 4.33 -22.76 34.65
C GLU A 135 3.53 -23.99 34.20
N GLY A 136 3.92 -24.55 33.05
CA GLY A 136 3.34 -25.74 32.45
C GLY A 136 4.10 -27.01 32.83
N LYS A 137 3.35 -28.03 33.26
CA LYS A 137 3.86 -29.37 33.64
C LYS A 137 3.06 -30.48 32.98
N TYR A 138 3.69 -31.61 32.72
CA TYR A 138 2.95 -32.81 32.31
C TYR A 138 2.04 -33.31 33.44
N ALA A 139 0.82 -33.72 33.11
CA ALA A 139 -0.16 -34.13 34.13
C ALA A 139 0.24 -35.41 34.87
N ASP A 140 0.97 -36.31 34.19
CA ASP A 140 1.41 -37.61 34.70
C ASP A 140 2.70 -37.52 35.52
N THR A 141 3.76 -36.90 34.99
CA THR A 141 5.07 -36.84 35.65
C THR A 141 5.21 -35.64 36.60
N LYS A 142 4.37 -34.61 36.43
CA LYS A 142 4.49 -33.30 37.09
C LYS A 142 5.79 -32.56 36.77
N GLU A 143 6.57 -33.02 35.78
CA GLU A 143 7.78 -32.34 35.32
C GLU A 143 7.41 -31.16 34.41
N ALA A 144 8.12 -30.05 34.57
CA ALA A 144 7.94 -28.88 33.73
C ALA A 144 8.47 -29.15 32.31
N PHE A 145 7.77 -28.67 31.29
CA PHE A 145 8.22 -28.80 29.91
C PHE A 145 8.86 -27.50 29.39
N GLN A 146 9.77 -27.65 28.43
CA GLN A 146 10.46 -26.51 27.83
C GLN A 146 9.47 -25.61 27.09
N GLY A 147 9.61 -24.29 27.27
CA GLY A 147 8.70 -23.30 26.67
C GLY A 147 7.35 -23.16 27.40
N GLY A 148 7.11 -23.94 28.46
CA GLY A 148 5.88 -23.89 29.26
C GLY A 148 5.85 -22.86 30.38
N THR A 149 6.89 -22.03 30.54
CA THR A 149 7.02 -21.13 31.70
C THR A 149 7.39 -19.72 31.27
N ALA A 150 6.63 -18.73 31.73
CA ALA A 150 6.93 -17.32 31.56
C ALA A 150 6.49 -16.50 32.79
N LYS A 151 7.02 -15.28 32.92
CA LYS A 151 6.64 -14.32 33.95
C LYS A 151 6.34 -12.97 33.34
N GLY A 152 5.35 -12.27 33.88
CA GLY A 152 4.95 -10.95 33.45
C GLY A 152 4.42 -10.90 32.02
N PHE A 153 3.82 -11.99 31.53
CA PHE A 153 3.28 -12.08 30.18
C PHE A 153 1.91 -11.39 30.12
N ASP A 154 1.71 -10.43 29.20
CA ASP A 154 0.41 -9.80 28.99
C ASP A 154 -0.41 -10.61 27.99
N LEU A 155 -1.53 -11.18 28.44
CA LEU A 155 -2.44 -11.99 27.64
C LEU A 155 -3.81 -11.33 27.52
N VAL A 156 -4.24 -11.05 26.29
CA VAL A 156 -5.62 -10.64 26.00
C VAL A 156 -6.52 -11.87 26.06
N ILE A 157 -7.51 -11.83 26.94
CA ILE A 157 -8.44 -12.93 27.19
C ILE A 157 -9.48 -13.01 26.08
N GLY A 158 -9.52 -14.13 25.37
CA GLY A 158 -10.29 -14.35 24.15
C GLY A 158 -9.52 -14.09 22.86
N SER A 159 -8.19 -13.94 22.91
CA SER A 159 -7.33 -13.77 21.72
C SER A 159 -7.08 -15.08 20.98
N GLY A 160 -7.21 -16.23 21.66
CA GLY A 160 -6.90 -17.53 21.08
C GLY A 160 -5.40 -17.76 20.87
N GLN A 161 -4.55 -17.01 21.58
CA GLN A 161 -3.11 -17.13 21.49
C GLN A 161 -2.58 -18.36 22.25
N PHE A 162 -3.32 -18.82 23.26
CA PHE A 162 -3.02 -20.03 24.02
C PHE A 162 -3.92 -21.20 23.61
N ILE A 163 -3.56 -22.41 24.05
CA ILE A 163 -4.36 -23.61 23.82
C ILE A 163 -5.77 -23.49 24.40
N ASP A 164 -6.73 -24.16 23.77
CA ASP A 164 -8.13 -24.17 24.18
C ASP A 164 -8.29 -24.45 25.69
N GLY A 165 -9.17 -23.66 26.32
CA GLY A 165 -9.44 -23.74 27.76
C GLY A 165 -8.44 -22.99 28.65
N PHE A 166 -7.28 -22.54 28.13
CA PHE A 166 -6.35 -21.73 28.93
C PHE A 166 -6.96 -20.38 29.30
N GLU A 167 -7.42 -19.62 28.31
CA GLU A 167 -7.98 -18.28 28.51
C GLU A 167 -9.32 -18.32 29.26
N ASP A 168 -10.20 -19.28 28.91
CA ASP A 168 -11.47 -19.49 29.61
C ASP A 168 -11.28 -19.85 31.08
N GLY A 169 -10.21 -20.60 31.40
CA GLY A 169 -9.86 -20.98 32.76
C GLY A 169 -9.41 -19.81 33.64
N LEU A 170 -9.02 -18.68 33.03
CA LEU A 170 -8.67 -17.45 33.76
C LEU A 170 -9.88 -16.54 34.01
N VAL A 171 -10.99 -16.71 33.28
CA VAL A 171 -12.21 -15.93 33.51
C VAL A 171 -12.73 -16.17 34.93
N GLY A 172 -12.98 -15.09 35.67
CA GLY A 172 -13.41 -15.15 37.06
C GLY A 172 -12.28 -15.23 38.10
N VAL A 173 -11.00 -15.34 37.68
CA VAL A 173 -9.84 -15.27 38.58
C VAL A 173 -9.51 -13.81 38.90
N LYS A 174 -9.18 -13.49 40.15
CA LYS A 174 -8.82 -12.13 40.56
C LYS A 174 -7.32 -11.86 40.47
N ALA A 175 -6.95 -10.60 40.33
CA ALA A 175 -5.56 -10.17 40.47
C ALA A 175 -4.98 -10.61 41.83
N GLY A 176 -3.77 -11.15 41.80
CA GLY A 176 -3.07 -11.74 42.93
C GLY A 176 -3.35 -13.23 43.15
N GLU A 177 -4.38 -13.82 42.53
CA GLU A 177 -4.73 -15.23 42.70
C GLU A 177 -3.92 -16.15 41.78
N THR A 178 -3.87 -17.42 42.16
CA THR A 178 -3.22 -18.49 41.39
C THR A 178 -4.20 -19.63 41.19
N VAL A 179 -4.26 -20.15 39.97
CA VAL A 179 -5.15 -21.23 39.57
C VAL A 179 -4.36 -22.32 38.84
N ASP A 180 -4.74 -23.58 39.05
CA ASP A 180 -4.23 -24.71 38.25
C ASP A 180 -5.24 -25.05 37.16
N LEU A 181 -4.82 -24.95 35.91
CA LEU A 181 -5.60 -25.29 34.72
C LEU A 181 -5.20 -26.66 34.22
N ASN A 182 -6.14 -27.60 34.22
CA ASN A 182 -5.93 -28.94 33.66
C ASN A 182 -6.38 -28.91 32.20
N LEU A 183 -5.42 -28.96 31.28
CA LEU A 183 -5.63 -28.74 29.85
C LEU A 183 -5.05 -29.91 29.06
N LYS A 184 -5.42 -30.00 27.78
CA LYS A 184 -4.85 -30.96 26.84
C LYS A 184 -4.36 -30.22 25.60
N PHE A 185 -3.12 -30.48 25.20
CA PHE A 185 -2.61 -29.99 23.92
C PHE A 185 -3.37 -30.67 22.76
N PRO A 186 -3.67 -29.93 21.67
CA PRO A 186 -4.27 -30.52 20.47
C PRO A 186 -3.44 -31.69 19.93
N ASP A 187 -4.10 -32.68 19.33
CA ASP A 187 -3.41 -33.85 18.76
C ASP A 187 -2.51 -33.46 17.56
N ASN A 188 -2.78 -32.32 16.92
CA ASN A 188 -2.02 -31.76 15.80
C ASN A 188 -1.05 -30.63 16.22
N TYR A 189 -0.69 -30.53 17.50
CA TYR A 189 0.20 -29.48 17.98
C TYR A 189 1.61 -29.61 17.37
N GLY A 190 2.24 -28.48 17.02
CA GLY A 190 3.51 -28.46 16.28
C GLY A 190 4.71 -29.07 17.01
N SER A 191 4.63 -29.23 18.34
CA SER A 191 5.62 -29.96 19.13
C SER A 191 5.17 -31.41 19.33
N ALA A 192 5.90 -32.36 18.75
CA ALA A 192 5.61 -33.80 18.85
C ALA A 192 5.61 -34.32 20.31
N ASP A 193 6.38 -33.68 21.20
CA ASP A 193 6.47 -34.06 22.61
C ASP A 193 5.25 -33.60 23.42
N LEU A 194 4.56 -32.56 22.96
CA LEU A 194 3.39 -31.97 23.61
C LEU A 194 2.07 -32.39 22.96
N ALA A 195 2.07 -32.76 21.67
CA ALA A 195 0.86 -33.12 20.93
C ALA A 195 0.03 -34.19 21.65
N GLY A 196 -1.26 -33.88 21.87
CA GLY A 196 -2.21 -34.76 22.53
C GLY A 196 -1.96 -35.03 24.02
N LYS A 197 -1.00 -34.33 24.67
CA LYS A 197 -0.67 -34.55 26.08
C LYS A 197 -1.58 -33.78 27.02
N ASP A 198 -1.98 -34.43 28.10
CA ASP A 198 -2.61 -33.80 29.26
C ASP A 198 -1.54 -33.07 30.09
N VAL A 199 -1.83 -31.81 30.42
CA VAL A 199 -0.91 -30.90 31.13
C VAL A 199 -1.63 -30.11 32.20
N ILE A 200 -0.85 -29.59 33.14
CA ILE A 200 -1.31 -28.66 34.16
C ILE A 200 -0.52 -27.38 34.03
N PHE A 201 -1.23 -26.26 33.88
CA PHE A 201 -0.65 -24.93 33.97
C PHE A 201 -1.02 -24.31 35.31
N THR A 202 -0.01 -24.03 36.14
CA THR A 202 -0.19 -23.17 37.30
C THR A 202 -0.03 -21.73 36.83
N VAL A 203 -1.12 -20.95 36.86
CA VAL A 203 -1.15 -19.58 36.38
C VAL A 203 -1.48 -18.63 37.52
N LYS A 204 -0.65 -17.61 37.72
CA LYS A 204 -0.89 -16.50 38.62
C LYS A 204 -1.27 -15.27 37.81
N VAL A 205 -2.40 -14.65 38.15
CA VAL A 205 -2.79 -13.35 37.60
C VAL A 205 -2.13 -12.27 38.46
N ASN A 206 -1.20 -11.51 37.90
CA ASN A 206 -0.52 -10.42 38.61
C ASN A 206 -1.36 -9.14 38.62
N SER A 207 -1.89 -8.74 37.47
CA SER A 207 -2.76 -7.58 37.31
C SER A 207 -3.71 -7.77 36.13
N ILE A 208 -4.76 -6.96 36.10
CA ILE A 208 -5.77 -6.97 35.04
C ILE A 208 -5.86 -5.56 34.50
N LYS A 209 -5.88 -5.42 33.19
CA LYS A 209 -6.17 -4.16 32.49
C LYS A 209 -7.31 -4.36 31.51
N THR A 210 -8.09 -3.32 31.29
CA THR A 210 -9.13 -3.28 30.24
C THR A 210 -8.89 -2.07 29.36
N PRO A 211 -9.15 -2.13 28.05
CA PRO A 211 -9.21 -0.92 27.25
C PRO A 211 -10.28 0.01 27.82
N ALA A 212 -9.95 1.29 27.95
CA ALA A 212 -10.93 2.34 28.17
C ALA A 212 -11.88 2.39 26.96
N LYS A 213 -13.12 2.83 27.23
CA LYS A 213 -14.15 2.92 26.18
C LYS A 213 -14.01 4.16 25.32
N GLU A 214 -13.42 5.20 25.89
CA GLU A 214 -13.31 6.53 25.29
C GLU A 214 -11.90 7.05 25.54
N PRO A 215 -11.31 7.77 24.57
CA PRO A 215 -10.04 8.42 24.77
C PRO A 215 -10.11 9.50 25.84
N SER A 216 -9.01 9.73 26.55
CA SER A 216 -8.86 10.78 27.56
C SER A 216 -7.83 11.83 27.15
N ASP A 217 -7.79 12.97 27.85
CA ASP A 217 -6.75 13.98 27.64
C ASP A 217 -5.34 13.45 27.96
N ASP A 218 -5.22 12.57 28.96
CA ASP A 218 -3.96 11.94 29.32
C ASP A 218 -3.51 10.96 28.23
N TRP A 219 -4.44 10.22 27.62
CA TRP A 219 -4.16 9.40 26.45
C TRP A 219 -3.69 10.25 25.27
N ALA A 220 -4.40 11.34 24.93
CA ALA A 220 -4.02 12.23 23.84
C ALA A 220 -2.61 12.80 24.03
N LYS A 221 -2.29 13.21 25.26
CA LYS A 221 -0.95 13.68 25.63
C LYS A 221 0.11 12.58 25.53
N SER A 222 -0.25 11.34 25.84
CA SER A 222 0.68 10.20 25.79
C SER A 222 1.17 9.87 24.39
N LEU A 223 0.43 10.27 23.34
CA LEU A 223 0.83 10.11 21.94
C LEU A 223 2.08 10.94 21.58
N GLY A 224 2.39 11.98 22.37
CA GLY A 224 3.61 12.76 22.20
C GLY A 224 3.64 13.69 20.98
N ALA A 225 2.48 13.93 20.36
CA ALA A 225 2.35 14.89 19.26
C ALA A 225 2.69 16.32 19.73
N GLU A 226 3.41 17.06 18.90
CA GLU A 226 3.87 18.41 19.24
C GLU A 226 2.68 19.36 19.48
N GLY A 227 2.65 19.99 20.65
CA GLY A 227 1.58 20.93 21.01
C GLY A 227 0.26 20.29 21.44
N VAL A 228 0.20 18.96 21.59
CA VAL A 228 -1.00 18.23 22.02
C VAL A 228 -0.94 17.90 23.52
N THR A 229 -1.91 18.43 24.27
CA THR A 229 -2.04 18.19 25.72
C THR A 229 -3.41 17.67 26.14
N ASN A 230 -4.38 17.66 25.22
CA ASN A 230 -5.76 17.24 25.44
C ASN A 230 -6.40 16.79 24.12
N LEU A 231 -7.61 16.21 24.19
CA LEU A 231 -8.31 15.68 23.03
C LEU A 231 -8.69 16.74 22.00
N LYS A 232 -8.99 17.96 22.44
CA LYS A 232 -9.31 19.05 21.52
C LYS A 232 -8.10 19.39 20.65
N GLU A 233 -6.94 19.54 21.27
CA GLU A 233 -5.69 19.82 20.56
C GLU A 233 -5.28 18.66 19.64
N LEU A 234 -5.54 17.41 20.04
CA LEU A 234 -5.35 16.25 19.18
C LEU A 234 -6.26 16.31 17.94
N LYS A 235 -7.55 16.59 18.12
CA LYS A 235 -8.50 16.75 16.99
C LYS A 235 -8.10 17.89 16.06
N ASP A 236 -7.65 19.02 16.61
CA ASP A 236 -7.15 20.15 15.83
C ASP A 236 -5.88 19.76 15.04
N TYR A 237 -4.98 18.98 15.63
CA TYR A 237 -3.79 18.44 14.99
C TYR A 237 -4.16 17.49 13.84
N MET A 238 -5.02 16.51 14.09
CA MET A 238 -5.48 15.53 13.09
C MET A 238 -6.21 16.21 11.92
N ARG A 239 -7.04 17.22 12.20
CA ARG A 239 -7.67 18.03 11.15
C ARG A 239 -6.65 18.68 10.25
N LYS A 240 -5.63 19.32 10.82
CA LYS A 240 -4.59 20.00 10.05
C LYS A 240 -3.83 19.01 9.15
N ASP A 241 -3.54 17.82 9.66
CA ASP A 241 -2.88 16.77 8.88
C ASP A 241 -3.78 16.29 7.73
N LEU A 242 -5.06 16.00 8.00
CA LEU A 242 -6.04 15.64 6.96
C LEU A 242 -6.23 16.76 5.92
N GLU A 243 -6.24 18.03 6.35
CA GLU A 243 -6.35 19.17 5.44
C GLU A 243 -5.11 19.34 4.55
N ALA A 244 -3.93 19.01 5.08
CA ALA A 244 -2.67 19.01 4.34
C ALA A 244 -2.63 17.85 3.34
N GLU A 245 -3.07 16.66 3.73
CA GLU A 245 -3.22 15.50 2.84
C GLU A 245 -4.22 15.79 1.71
N ALA A 246 -5.40 16.32 2.05
CA ALA A 246 -6.40 16.72 1.07
C ALA A 246 -5.90 17.83 0.13
N GLN A 247 -5.05 18.73 0.63
CA GLN A 247 -4.40 19.75 -0.22
C GLN A 247 -3.39 19.11 -1.17
N ALA A 248 -2.51 18.24 -0.68
CA ALA A 248 -1.51 17.57 -1.50
C ALA A 248 -2.16 16.71 -2.60
N SER A 249 -3.20 15.93 -2.25
CA SER A 249 -3.97 15.14 -3.21
C SER A 249 -4.63 16.03 -4.26
N PHE A 250 -5.22 17.16 -3.85
CA PHE A 250 -5.83 18.09 -4.78
C PHE A 250 -4.81 18.73 -5.72
N ASP A 251 -3.64 19.13 -5.22
CA ASP A 251 -2.58 19.73 -6.05
C ASP A 251 -2.04 18.71 -7.08
N GLU A 252 -1.93 17.43 -6.69
CA GLU A 252 -1.58 16.34 -7.60
C GLU A 252 -2.67 16.07 -8.65
N GLU A 253 -3.95 16.05 -8.26
CA GLU A 253 -5.08 15.90 -9.18
C GLU A 253 -5.14 17.04 -10.20
N VAL A 254 -4.96 18.29 -9.75
CA VAL A 254 -4.88 19.47 -10.61
C VAL A 254 -3.74 19.30 -11.61
N LYS A 255 -2.56 18.90 -11.15
CA LYS A 255 -1.37 18.71 -11.98
C LYS A 255 -1.59 17.64 -13.04
N ASN A 256 -2.13 16.49 -12.64
CA ASN A 256 -2.41 15.37 -13.55
C ASN A 256 -3.47 15.76 -14.59
N ALA A 257 -4.58 16.36 -14.17
CA ALA A 257 -5.64 16.81 -15.08
C ALA A 257 -5.12 17.88 -16.06
N ALA A 258 -4.29 18.80 -15.58
CA ALA A 258 -3.68 19.83 -16.43
C ALA A 258 -2.78 19.20 -17.50
N VAL A 259 -1.90 18.26 -17.12
CA VAL A 259 -1.03 17.55 -18.06
C VAL A 259 -1.84 16.75 -19.06
N GLU A 260 -2.89 16.04 -18.63
CA GLU A 260 -3.76 15.26 -19.51
C GLU A 260 -4.41 16.14 -20.59
N ILE A 261 -5.00 17.27 -20.20
CA ILE A 261 -5.59 18.25 -21.14
C ILE A 261 -4.56 18.72 -22.16
N VAL A 262 -3.33 19.00 -21.72
CA VAL A 262 -2.25 19.46 -22.61
C VAL A 262 -1.82 18.37 -23.58
N VAL A 263 -1.69 17.12 -23.12
CA VAL A 263 -1.33 15.97 -23.95
C VAL A 263 -2.42 15.67 -24.98
N ASP A 264 -3.69 15.81 -24.60
CA ASP A 264 -4.84 15.65 -25.50
C ASP A 264 -4.95 16.75 -26.55
N ASN A 265 -4.58 17.98 -26.20
CA ASN A 265 -4.53 19.10 -27.13
C ASN A 265 -3.39 18.99 -28.15
N ALA A 266 -2.36 18.19 -27.86
CA ALA A 266 -1.20 18.00 -28.73
C ALA A 266 -1.33 16.75 -29.62
N THR A 267 -0.65 16.80 -30.76
CA THR A 267 -0.53 15.65 -31.67
C THR A 267 0.91 15.19 -31.75
N ALA A 268 1.14 13.89 -31.60
CA ALA A 268 2.44 13.21 -31.73
C ALA A 268 2.20 11.81 -32.30
N ASP A 269 1.87 11.77 -33.59
CA ASP A 269 1.36 10.55 -34.25
C ASP A 269 2.48 9.59 -34.71
N GLU A 270 3.72 10.09 -34.78
CA GLU A 270 4.90 9.34 -35.25
C GLU A 270 5.88 9.09 -34.10
N ILE A 271 5.52 8.21 -33.17
CA ILE A 271 6.42 7.83 -32.06
C ILE A 271 7.54 6.93 -32.62
N PRO A 272 8.82 7.28 -32.46
CA PRO A 272 9.92 6.44 -32.90
C PRO A 272 9.88 5.08 -32.20
N GLU A 273 10.03 3.99 -32.96
CA GLU A 273 9.96 2.62 -32.43
C GLU A 273 10.96 2.39 -31.28
N GLU A 274 12.18 2.92 -31.38
CA GLU A 274 13.18 2.79 -30.32
C GLU A 274 12.79 3.57 -29.04
N LEU A 275 12.04 4.66 -29.15
CA LEU A 275 11.54 5.41 -28.00
C LEU A 275 10.35 4.69 -27.36
N TYR A 276 9.41 4.18 -28.18
CA TYR A 276 8.34 3.31 -27.72
C TYR A 276 8.89 2.09 -26.96
N ASN A 277 9.90 1.42 -27.53
CA ASN A 277 10.53 0.25 -26.92
C ASN A 277 11.12 0.58 -25.54
N ARG A 278 11.73 1.76 -25.36
CA ARG A 278 12.24 2.21 -24.06
C ARG A 278 11.13 2.17 -23.01
N TYR A 279 10.02 2.87 -23.26
CA TYR A 279 8.91 2.93 -22.32
C TYR A 279 8.23 1.58 -22.12
N PHE A 280 8.07 0.78 -23.17
CA PHE A 280 7.53 -0.58 -23.06
C PHE A 280 8.39 -1.46 -22.14
N VAL A 281 9.71 -1.45 -22.32
CA VAL A 281 10.67 -2.18 -21.48
C VAL A 281 10.61 -1.67 -20.03
N MET A 282 10.57 -0.35 -19.83
CA MET A 282 10.50 0.25 -18.48
C MET A 282 9.22 -0.17 -17.75
N ILE A 283 8.06 -0.08 -18.40
CA ILE A 283 6.78 -0.48 -17.82
C ILE A 283 6.79 -1.98 -17.52
N TYR A 284 7.20 -2.83 -18.47
CA TYR A 284 7.26 -4.27 -18.23
C TYR A 284 8.14 -4.61 -17.02
N LYS A 285 9.34 -4.01 -16.92
CA LYS A 285 10.27 -4.23 -15.81
C LYS A 285 9.75 -3.70 -14.48
N SER A 286 8.95 -2.62 -14.47
CA SER A 286 8.34 -2.12 -13.23
C SER A 286 7.29 -3.11 -12.71
N VAL A 287 6.48 -3.69 -13.60
CA VAL A 287 5.54 -4.77 -13.24
C VAL A 287 6.29 -6.00 -12.73
N GLU A 288 7.33 -6.43 -13.43
CA GLU A 288 8.16 -7.57 -13.03
C GLU A 288 8.78 -7.35 -11.64
N SER A 289 9.34 -6.16 -11.39
CA SER A 289 9.94 -5.80 -10.09
C SER A 289 8.91 -5.75 -8.97
N TYR A 290 7.68 -5.33 -9.26
CA TYR A 290 6.60 -5.36 -8.30
C TYR A 290 6.20 -6.81 -7.93
N ILE A 291 6.02 -7.67 -8.93
CA ILE A 291 5.69 -9.08 -8.70
C ILE A 291 6.76 -9.78 -7.87
N GLN A 292 8.04 -9.50 -8.13
CA GLN A 292 9.14 -10.03 -7.31
C GLN A 292 9.04 -9.61 -5.85
N GLN A 293 8.60 -8.38 -5.56
CA GLN A 293 8.34 -7.92 -4.19
C GLN A 293 7.15 -8.65 -3.55
N LEU A 294 6.05 -8.86 -4.29
CA LEU A 294 4.92 -9.65 -3.81
C LEU A 294 5.31 -11.09 -3.49
N GLN A 295 6.13 -11.70 -4.35
CA GLN A 295 6.64 -13.04 -4.12
C GLN A 295 7.50 -13.10 -2.86
N ALA A 296 8.41 -12.14 -2.69
CA ALA A 296 9.29 -12.07 -1.52
C ALA A 296 8.53 -11.82 -0.21
N ALA A 297 7.51 -10.94 -0.23
CA ALA A 297 6.77 -10.55 0.95
C ALA A 297 5.64 -11.54 1.34
N TYR A 298 4.95 -12.10 0.34
CA TYR A 298 3.71 -12.86 0.55
C TYR A 298 3.71 -14.26 -0.08
N GLY A 299 4.79 -14.65 -0.76
CA GLY A 299 4.87 -15.95 -1.44
C GLY A 299 3.93 -16.08 -2.65
N VAL A 300 3.43 -14.96 -3.17
CA VAL A 300 2.55 -14.92 -4.34
C VAL A 300 3.38 -15.20 -5.59
N GLU A 301 3.05 -16.27 -6.30
CA GLU A 301 3.67 -16.63 -7.58
C GLU A 301 2.65 -16.36 -8.70
N VAL A 302 2.94 -15.34 -9.52
CA VAL A 302 2.12 -14.92 -10.66
C VAL A 302 3.05 -14.42 -11.76
N SER A 303 2.77 -14.72 -13.02
CA SER A 303 3.55 -14.15 -14.12
C SER A 303 3.17 -12.69 -14.38
N VAL A 304 4.02 -11.95 -15.12
CA VAL A 304 3.69 -10.58 -15.55
C VAL A 304 2.41 -10.55 -16.38
N GLU A 305 2.26 -11.50 -17.30
CA GLU A 305 1.10 -11.61 -18.18
C GLU A 305 -0.18 -11.93 -17.40
N GLU A 306 -0.12 -12.85 -16.44
CA GLU A 306 -1.26 -13.19 -15.58
C GLU A 306 -1.66 -12.00 -14.71
N TYR A 307 -0.69 -11.30 -14.13
CA TYR A 307 -0.94 -10.11 -13.32
C TYR A 307 -1.65 -9.03 -14.12
N ILE A 308 -1.15 -8.71 -15.33
CA ILE A 308 -1.78 -7.75 -16.23
C ILE A 308 -3.15 -8.23 -16.68
N GLN A 309 -3.31 -9.52 -17.00
CA GLN A 309 -4.58 -10.09 -17.42
C GLN A 309 -5.66 -9.96 -16.32
N ASN A 310 -5.29 -10.18 -15.06
CA ASN A 310 -6.18 -10.04 -13.90
C ASN A 310 -6.61 -8.59 -13.70
N ILE A 311 -5.68 -7.66 -13.85
CA ILE A 311 -5.95 -6.24 -13.87
C ILE A 311 -6.95 -5.89 -14.96
N MET A 312 -6.71 -6.30 -16.20
CA MET A 312 -7.58 -6.01 -17.33
C MET A 312 -9.00 -6.51 -17.08
N GLN A 313 -9.15 -7.75 -16.60
CA GLN A 313 -10.45 -8.34 -16.27
C GLN A 313 -11.19 -7.57 -15.18
N SER A 314 -10.48 -7.16 -14.13
CA SER A 314 -11.05 -6.37 -13.03
C SER A 314 -11.58 -5.02 -13.51
N ASN A 315 -11.05 -4.49 -14.61
CA ASN A 315 -11.47 -3.23 -15.23
C ASN A 315 -12.40 -3.39 -16.43
N GLY A 316 -12.80 -4.61 -16.75
CA GLY A 316 -13.61 -4.89 -17.94
C GLY A 316 -12.89 -4.60 -19.26
N VAL A 317 -11.56 -4.55 -19.27
CA VAL A 317 -10.74 -4.37 -20.48
C VAL A 317 -10.58 -5.72 -21.17
N THR A 318 -10.89 -5.75 -22.47
CA THR A 318 -10.74 -6.94 -23.33
C THR A 318 -9.50 -6.81 -24.20
N GLY A 319 -8.77 -7.89 -24.46
CA GLY A 319 -7.56 -7.89 -25.29
C GLY A 319 -6.49 -8.80 -24.71
N GLY A 320 -5.27 -8.71 -25.26
CA GLY A 320 -4.09 -9.39 -24.70
C GLY A 320 -3.27 -8.47 -23.77
N PRO A 321 -2.53 -9.04 -22.80
CA PRO A 321 -1.62 -8.27 -21.94
C PRO A 321 -0.58 -7.44 -22.71
N GLU A 322 -0.05 -7.97 -23.81
CA GLU A 322 0.92 -7.26 -24.65
C GLU A 322 0.32 -6.01 -25.28
N ASP A 323 -0.84 -6.12 -25.94
CA ASP A 323 -1.55 -4.98 -26.52
C ASP A 323 -1.87 -3.91 -25.47
N TYR A 324 -2.27 -4.35 -24.27
CA TYR A 324 -2.54 -3.45 -23.16
C TYR A 324 -1.29 -2.67 -22.73
N LEU A 325 -0.15 -3.36 -22.57
CA LEU A 325 1.12 -2.67 -22.30
C LEU A 325 1.57 -1.78 -23.45
N SER A 326 1.34 -2.19 -24.70
CA SER A 326 1.65 -1.39 -25.89
C SER A 326 0.87 -0.08 -25.90
N ASP A 327 -0.42 -0.12 -25.56
CA ASP A 327 -1.25 1.08 -25.46
C ASP A 327 -0.74 2.02 -24.36
N ILE A 328 -0.35 1.49 -23.19
CA ILE A 328 0.23 2.28 -22.10
C ILE A 328 1.57 2.88 -22.54
N ALA A 329 2.46 2.10 -23.16
CA ALA A 329 3.76 2.57 -23.61
C ALA A 329 3.66 3.66 -24.68
N ASN A 330 2.69 3.56 -25.60
CA ASN A 330 2.42 4.62 -26.58
C ASN A 330 1.90 5.91 -25.91
N GLN A 331 0.98 5.79 -24.96
CA GLN A 331 0.50 6.94 -24.19
C GLN A 331 1.63 7.60 -23.40
N GLN A 332 2.49 6.79 -22.77
CA GLN A 332 3.65 7.25 -22.04
C GLN A 332 4.63 8.00 -22.95
N ALA A 333 4.98 7.40 -24.09
CA ALA A 333 5.87 8.01 -25.07
C ALA A 333 5.30 9.34 -25.60
N LYS A 334 4.00 9.37 -25.95
CA LYS A 334 3.30 10.60 -26.35
C LYS A 334 3.39 11.66 -25.25
N ARG A 335 3.09 11.31 -24.00
CA ARG A 335 3.14 12.22 -22.86
C ARG A 335 4.53 12.82 -22.70
N CYS A 336 5.57 11.99 -22.65
CA CYS A 336 6.95 12.44 -22.51
C CYS A 336 7.39 13.34 -23.66
N LEU A 337 7.06 13.00 -24.90
CA LEU A 337 7.31 13.82 -26.08
C LEU A 337 6.66 15.20 -25.95
N VAL A 338 5.37 15.25 -25.58
CA VAL A 338 4.64 16.53 -25.42
C VAL A 338 5.24 17.40 -24.33
N LEU A 339 5.55 16.82 -23.16
CA LEU A 339 6.17 17.55 -22.05
C LEU A 339 7.56 18.05 -22.43
N GLN A 340 8.38 17.23 -23.11
CA GLN A 340 9.69 17.64 -23.59
C GLN A 340 9.60 18.75 -24.64
N ALA A 341 8.61 18.72 -25.53
CA ALA A 341 8.38 19.81 -26.49
C ALA A 341 8.03 21.13 -25.80
N ILE A 342 7.25 21.08 -24.71
CA ILE A 342 6.96 22.26 -23.89
C ILE A 342 8.23 22.74 -23.18
N ALA A 343 9.00 21.82 -22.60
CA ALA A 343 10.28 22.15 -21.96
C ALA A 343 11.22 22.87 -22.94
N ASN A 344 11.38 22.36 -24.16
CA ASN A 344 12.18 22.98 -25.22
C ASN A 344 11.66 24.40 -25.54
N LYS A 345 10.34 24.53 -25.75
CA LYS A 345 9.72 25.80 -26.15
C LYS A 345 9.81 26.88 -25.08
N GLU A 346 9.74 26.49 -23.81
CA GLU A 346 9.77 27.40 -22.65
C GLU A 346 11.17 27.51 -22.04
N ASN A 347 12.18 26.82 -22.60
CA ASN A 347 13.56 26.78 -22.12
C ASN A 347 13.69 26.25 -20.67
N ILE A 348 12.91 25.21 -20.34
CA ILE A 348 13.01 24.47 -19.09
C ILE A 348 14.11 23.43 -19.24
N GLU A 349 15.33 23.77 -18.81
CA GLU A 349 16.49 22.89 -18.89
C GLU A 349 16.67 22.08 -17.59
N ILE A 350 16.98 20.79 -17.74
CA ILE A 350 17.41 19.92 -16.65
C ILE A 350 18.90 19.66 -16.82
N THR A 351 19.70 20.27 -15.94
CA THR A 351 21.16 20.10 -15.97
C THR A 351 21.56 18.81 -15.27
N GLU A 352 22.74 18.29 -15.62
CA GLU A 352 23.33 17.12 -14.97
C GLU A 352 23.51 17.33 -13.45
N ASP A 353 23.84 18.56 -13.03
CA ASP A 353 23.96 18.90 -11.61
C ASP A 353 22.63 18.72 -10.86
N VAL A 354 21.50 19.13 -11.46
CA VAL A 354 20.16 18.95 -10.88
C VAL A 354 19.83 17.46 -10.80
N VAL A 355 20.11 16.68 -11.85
CA VAL A 355 19.90 15.22 -11.83
C VAL A 355 20.72 14.57 -10.72
N ASN A 356 21.98 14.95 -10.58
CA ASN A 356 22.88 14.44 -9.56
C ASN A 356 22.42 14.78 -8.14
N GLU A 357 21.85 15.97 -7.92
CA GLU A 357 21.29 16.39 -6.63
C GLU A 357 20.08 15.53 -6.24
N TYR A 358 19.16 15.28 -7.18
CA TYR A 358 17.99 14.42 -6.95
C TYR A 358 18.40 12.98 -6.66
N ILE A 359 19.34 12.41 -7.43
CA ILE A 359 19.86 11.06 -7.18
C ILE A 359 20.51 10.97 -5.79
N GLN A 360 21.26 12.00 -5.38
CA GLN A 360 21.86 12.04 -4.05
C GLN A 360 20.79 12.06 -2.95
N GLN A 361 19.75 12.88 -3.10
CA GLN A 361 18.65 12.96 -2.14
C GLN A 361 17.91 11.62 -2.01
N ASP A 362 17.60 10.96 -3.13
CA ASP A 362 16.96 9.64 -3.12
C ASP A 362 17.87 8.59 -2.47
N PHE A 363 19.16 8.61 -2.80
CA PHE A 363 20.14 7.72 -2.17
C PHE A 363 20.14 7.88 -0.65
N ASP A 364 20.28 9.11 -0.16
CA ASP A 364 20.35 9.40 1.27
C ASP A 364 19.06 9.00 2.02
N THR A 365 17.92 9.11 1.35
CA THR A 365 16.61 8.86 1.96
C THR A 365 16.23 7.39 1.92
N TYR A 366 16.47 6.69 0.80
CA TYR A 366 15.87 5.38 0.53
C TYR A 366 16.89 4.27 0.27
N PHE A 367 18.06 4.58 -0.31
CA PHE A 367 18.98 3.55 -0.83
C PHE A 367 20.30 3.40 -0.06
N TYR A 368 20.56 4.24 0.94
CA TYR A 368 21.82 4.24 1.71
C TYR A 368 22.10 2.92 2.45
N GLN A 369 21.09 2.09 2.70
CA GLN A 369 21.25 0.77 3.32
C GLN A 369 21.56 -0.34 2.29
N GLY A 370 21.18 -0.13 1.03
CA GLY A 370 21.34 -1.11 -0.06
C GLY A 370 22.65 -0.96 -0.84
N TYR A 371 23.29 0.21 -0.76
CA TYR A 371 24.46 0.56 -1.56
C TYR A 371 25.52 1.24 -0.69
N GLU A 372 26.80 0.93 -0.93
CA GLU A 372 27.91 1.53 -0.15
C GLU A 372 28.11 3.03 -0.45
N THR A 373 27.82 3.46 -1.68
CA THR A 373 27.99 4.85 -2.14
C THR A 373 26.91 5.23 -3.16
N VAL A 374 26.68 6.54 -3.32
CA VAL A 374 25.81 7.07 -4.38
C VAL A 374 26.29 6.70 -5.78
N ASP A 375 27.62 6.59 -5.99
CA ASP A 375 28.19 6.20 -7.29
C ASP A 375 27.84 4.75 -7.63
N ALA A 376 27.87 3.84 -6.65
CA ALA A 376 27.44 2.46 -6.85
C ALA A 376 25.94 2.36 -7.16
N TYR A 377 25.12 3.23 -6.55
CA TYR A 377 23.70 3.34 -6.88
C TYR A 377 23.49 3.86 -8.31
N LYS A 378 24.21 4.92 -8.70
CA LYS A 378 24.20 5.51 -10.05
C LYS A 378 24.52 4.50 -11.15
N GLU A 379 25.43 3.57 -10.90
CA GLU A 379 25.76 2.50 -11.86
C GLU A 379 24.58 1.53 -12.13
N THR A 380 23.56 1.53 -11.28
CA THR A 380 22.39 0.63 -11.41
C THR A 380 21.14 1.29 -11.99
N ILE A 381 21.16 2.60 -12.20
CA ILE A 381 20.02 3.38 -12.71
C ILE A 381 20.35 4.05 -14.03
N ASP A 382 19.32 4.39 -14.82
CA ASP A 382 19.46 5.29 -15.96
C ASP A 382 19.24 6.73 -15.48
N SER A 383 20.26 7.59 -15.62
CA SER A 383 20.15 9.00 -15.23
C SER A 383 19.15 9.76 -16.10
N GLU A 384 18.84 9.27 -17.31
CA GLU A 384 17.80 9.84 -18.15
C GLU A 384 16.41 9.65 -17.53
N ASP A 385 16.15 8.57 -16.78
CA ASP A 385 14.87 8.38 -16.09
C ASP A 385 14.62 9.49 -15.07
N TYR A 386 15.65 9.82 -14.28
CA TYR A 386 15.61 10.95 -13.35
C TYR A 386 15.42 12.28 -14.06
N ARG A 387 16.11 12.50 -15.19
CA ARG A 387 15.98 13.74 -15.96
C ARG A 387 14.57 13.90 -16.52
N GLU A 388 13.99 12.84 -17.10
CA GLU A 388 12.62 12.83 -17.61
C GLU A 388 11.62 13.13 -16.50
N GLN A 389 11.78 12.52 -15.32
CA GLN A 389 10.93 12.79 -14.16
C GLN A 389 11.01 14.25 -13.71
N ILE A 390 12.21 14.80 -13.54
CA ILE A 390 12.39 16.20 -13.11
C ILE A 390 11.85 17.17 -14.18
N MET A 391 12.05 16.85 -15.46
CA MET A 391 11.50 17.63 -16.58
C MET A 391 9.97 17.63 -16.54
N ALA A 392 9.36 16.45 -16.44
CA ALA A 392 7.92 16.32 -16.40
C ALA A 392 7.31 17.07 -15.23
N GLU A 393 7.93 16.99 -14.04
CA GLU A 393 7.49 17.72 -12.85
C GLU A 393 7.54 19.24 -13.07
N LYS A 394 8.67 19.78 -13.54
CA LYS A 394 8.81 21.22 -13.80
C LYS A 394 7.86 21.72 -14.90
N VAL A 395 7.62 20.92 -15.94
CA VAL A 395 6.67 21.26 -16.99
C VAL A 395 5.24 21.21 -16.46
N ALA A 396 4.91 20.24 -15.63
CA ALA A 396 3.59 20.14 -15.03
C ALA A 396 3.29 21.33 -14.10
N ASP A 397 4.25 21.71 -13.25
CA ASP A 397 4.18 22.94 -12.43
C ASP A 397 3.97 24.17 -13.32
N PHE A 398 4.75 24.30 -14.39
CA PHE A 398 4.60 25.39 -15.35
C PHE A 398 3.20 25.43 -16.00
N ILE A 399 2.63 24.28 -16.37
CA ILE A 399 1.28 24.20 -16.94
C ILE A 399 0.26 24.68 -15.91
N VAL A 400 0.34 24.21 -14.67
CA VAL A 400 -0.58 24.59 -13.58
C VAL A 400 -0.48 26.08 -13.25
N GLU A 401 0.73 26.63 -13.16
CA GLU A 401 0.95 28.08 -12.94
C GLU A 401 0.33 28.95 -14.04
N ASN A 402 0.17 28.40 -15.25
CA ASN A 402 -0.41 29.07 -16.40
C ASN A 402 -1.85 28.62 -16.70
N ALA A 403 -2.45 27.75 -15.88
CA ALA A 403 -3.82 27.28 -16.04
C ALA A 403 -4.84 28.23 -15.39
N VAL A 404 -6.09 28.12 -15.82
CA VAL A 404 -7.24 28.73 -15.16
C VAL A 404 -7.92 27.64 -14.34
N LEU A 405 -7.73 27.68 -13.03
CA LEU A 405 -8.46 26.78 -12.13
C LEU A 405 -9.92 27.23 -12.08
N ALA A 406 -10.83 26.36 -12.51
CA ALA A 406 -12.24 26.59 -12.33
C ALA A 406 -12.51 26.68 -10.83
N THR A 407 -13.12 27.78 -10.39
CA THR A 407 -13.58 27.88 -9.00
C THR A 407 -14.88 27.07 -8.90
N PRO A 408 -15.01 26.12 -7.95
CA PRO A 408 -16.24 25.37 -7.74
C PRO A 408 -17.44 26.25 -7.39
#